data_AF-A0A975IM80-F1
#
_entry.id   AF-A0A975IM80-F1
#
_cell.length_a   1.000
_cell.length_b   1.000
_cell.length_c   1.000
_cell.angle_alpha   90.00
_cell.angle_beta   90.00
_cell.angle_gamma   90.00
#
_symmetry.space_group_name_H-M   'P 1'
#
loop_
_entity.id
_entity.type
_entity.pdbx_description
1 polymer ?
#
loop_
_entity_poly.entity_id
_entity_poly.type
_entity_poly.pdbx_seq_one_letter_code
_entity_poly.pdbx_strand_id
1 'polypeptide(L)'
;MSEKEFQNYYSKYHQIKEETPSIDSSSKTYQELKQECQNEMQVLKQIAATPQDVLNFEDNDDESIKYLKVFKPMWQQYQALQKYGEFDENDFAFNPQDLSLYQDYYLKIKKKIEQEELE
;
A
#
# COMPACT_ATOMS: atom_id res chain seq x y z
N MET A 1 15.57 -9.94 -5.57
CA MET A 1 15.70 -9.11 -4.35
C MET A 1 15.41 -10.02 -3.18
N SER A 2 16.31 -10.09 -2.21
CA SER A 2 16.19 -10.99 -1.05
C SER A 2 15.34 -10.34 0.05
N GLU A 3 14.70 -11.13 0.91
CA GLU A 3 13.92 -10.65 2.08
C GLU A 3 14.72 -9.68 2.98
N LYS A 4 16.04 -9.87 3.02
CA LYS A 4 17.01 -9.01 3.72
C LYS A 4 17.20 -7.64 3.06
N GLU A 5 16.97 -7.52 1.76
CA GLU A 5 16.96 -6.24 1.04
C GLU A 5 15.64 -5.51 1.25
N PHE A 6 14.52 -6.22 1.28
CA PHE A 6 13.20 -5.66 1.60
C PHE A 6 13.15 -5.07 3.01
N GLN A 7 13.63 -5.80 4.02
CA GLN A 7 13.67 -5.28 5.40
C GLN A 7 14.64 -4.11 5.58
N ASN A 8 15.74 -4.06 4.84
CA ASN A 8 16.68 -2.93 4.86
C ASN A 8 16.07 -1.68 4.21
N TYR A 9 15.36 -1.84 3.09
CA TYR A 9 14.65 -0.75 2.42
C TYR A 9 13.54 -0.18 3.33
N TYR A 10 12.71 -1.06 3.91
CA TYR A 10 11.63 -0.66 4.79
C TYR A 10 12.13 -0.01 6.09
N SER A 11 13.19 -0.55 6.71
CA SER A 11 13.80 0.02 7.92
C SER A 11 14.42 1.40 7.66
N LYS A 12 15.10 1.60 6.53
CA LYS A 12 15.65 2.92 6.16
C LYS A 12 14.55 3.94 5.86
N TYR A 13 13.48 3.53 5.17
CA TYR A 13 12.34 4.38 4.86
C TYR A 13 11.61 4.85 6.14
N HIS A 14 11.45 3.96 7.13
CA HIS A 14 10.84 4.30 8.41
C HIS A 14 11.74 5.17 9.31
N GLN A 15 13.06 4.93 9.35
CA GLN A 15 13.99 5.77 10.13
C GLN A 15 14.02 7.23 9.66
N ILE A 16 13.78 7.49 8.37
CA ILE A 16 13.69 8.87 7.84
C ILE A 16 12.43 9.61 8.36
N LYS A 17 11.36 8.89 8.77
CA LYS A 17 10.14 9.51 9.32
C LYS A 17 10.27 9.91 10.80
N GLU A 18 11.23 9.34 11.55
CA GLU A 18 11.43 9.66 12.98
C GLU A 18 12.41 10.84 13.22
N GLU A 19 13.26 11.20 12.25
CA GLU A 19 14.19 12.34 12.35
C GLU A 19 13.69 13.62 11.66
N THR A 20 12.37 13.79 11.55
CA THR A 20 11.80 15.09 11.17
C THR A 20 11.55 15.94 12.41
N PRO A 21 12.01 17.21 12.44
CA PRO A 21 11.80 18.09 13.60
C PRO A 21 10.31 18.24 13.87
N SER A 22 9.93 18.24 15.16
CA SER A 22 8.57 18.48 15.63
C SER A 22 7.96 19.71 14.95
N ILE A 23 7.09 19.48 13.96
CA ILE A 23 6.13 20.46 13.48
C ILE A 23 4.77 19.99 13.99
N ASP A 24 4.31 20.66 15.04
CA ASP A 24 2.91 20.70 15.42
C ASP A 24 2.12 21.32 14.24
N SER A 25 1.63 20.52 13.28
CA SER A 25 0.64 20.94 12.28
C SER A 25 0.04 19.74 11.55
N SER A 26 -1.18 19.41 11.95
CA SER A 26 -2.07 18.45 11.30
C SER A 26 -2.40 18.86 9.86
N SER A 27 -1.59 18.45 8.89
CA SER A 27 -1.98 18.08 7.50
C SER A 27 -0.71 17.80 6.70
N LYS A 28 -0.47 16.53 6.34
CA LYS A 28 0.54 16.20 5.33
C LYS A 28 0.20 16.93 4.03
N THR A 29 1.19 17.48 3.34
CA THR A 29 0.96 18.16 2.06
C THR A 29 0.61 17.15 0.96
N TYR A 30 -0.05 17.59 -0.11
CA TYR A 30 -0.36 16.73 -1.27
C TYR A 30 0.90 16.04 -1.82
N GLN A 31 2.02 16.78 -1.90
CA GLN A 31 3.29 16.26 -2.41
C GLN A 31 3.88 15.16 -1.52
N GLU A 32 3.81 15.32 -0.20
CA GLU A 32 4.27 14.30 0.74
C GLU A 32 3.41 13.04 0.67
N LEU A 33 2.08 13.19 0.72
CA LEU A 33 1.16 12.06 0.59
C LEU A 33 1.33 11.36 -0.77
N LYS A 34 1.54 12.12 -1.86
CA LYS A 34 1.77 11.58 -3.19
C LYS A 34 3.04 10.74 -3.22
N GLN A 35 4.14 11.26 -2.68
CA GLN A 35 5.41 10.53 -2.62
C GLN A 35 5.30 9.27 -1.75
N GLU A 36 4.64 9.35 -0.60
CA GLU A 36 4.41 8.19 0.27
C GLU A 36 3.54 7.14 -0.43
N CYS A 37 2.43 7.55 -1.05
CA CYS A 37 1.56 6.67 -1.83
C CYS A 37 2.33 6.01 -2.97
N GLN A 38 3.13 6.76 -3.73
CA GLN A 38 3.97 6.22 -4.80
C GLN A 38 4.98 5.18 -4.28
N ASN A 39 5.60 5.43 -3.12
CA ASN A 39 6.53 4.47 -2.50
C ASN A 39 5.80 3.19 -2.09
N GLU A 40 4.65 3.31 -1.43
CA GLU A 40 3.86 2.14 -1.02
C GLU A 40 3.30 1.37 -2.23
N MET A 41 2.98 2.06 -3.33
CA MET A 41 2.63 1.41 -4.59
C MET A 41 3.81 0.64 -5.20
N GLN A 42 5.04 1.14 -5.09
CA GLN A 42 6.23 0.38 -5.52
C GLN A 42 6.42 -0.87 -4.66
N VAL A 43 6.23 -0.76 -3.34
CA VAL A 43 6.27 -1.92 -2.43
C VAL A 43 5.16 -2.92 -2.79
N LEU A 44 3.95 -2.43 -3.09
CA LEU A 44 2.84 -3.27 -3.54
C LEU A 44 3.21 -4.05 -4.80
N LYS A 45 3.82 -3.39 -5.80
CA LYS A 45 4.28 -4.03 -7.04
C LYS A 45 5.40 -5.05 -6.83
N GLN A 46 6.19 -4.91 -5.77
CA GLN A 46 7.19 -5.92 -5.42
C GLN A 46 6.56 -7.17 -4.81
N ILE A 47 5.43 -7.02 -4.11
CA ILE A 47 4.66 -8.14 -3.55
C ILE A 47 3.84 -8.79 -4.66
N ALA A 48 3.01 -8.00 -5.34
CA ALA A 48 2.16 -8.42 -6.45
C ALA A 48 2.32 -7.45 -7.62
N ALA A 49 3.04 -7.87 -8.65
CA ALA A 49 3.30 -7.04 -9.83
C ALA A 49 2.01 -6.70 -10.60
N THR A 50 1.03 -7.60 -10.54
CA THR A 50 -0.29 -7.47 -11.16
C THR A 50 -1.40 -7.82 -10.17
N PRO A 51 -2.65 -7.36 -10.38
CA PRO A 51 -3.78 -7.80 -9.57
C PRO A 51 -3.95 -9.33 -9.58
N GLN A 52 -3.62 -9.97 -10.71
CA GLN A 52 -3.71 -11.42 -10.86
C GLN A 52 -2.78 -12.17 -9.90
N ASP A 53 -1.63 -11.59 -9.55
CA ASP A 53 -0.73 -12.18 -8.55
C ASP A 53 -1.38 -12.23 -7.17
N VAL A 54 -2.18 -11.20 -6.83
CA VAL A 54 -2.94 -11.15 -5.57
C VAL A 54 -4.00 -12.24 -5.50
N LEU A 55 -4.66 -12.55 -6.62
CA LEU A 55 -5.61 -13.66 -6.65
C LEU A 55 -4.94 -14.99 -6.27
N ASN A 56 -3.67 -15.17 -6.62
CA ASN A 56 -2.91 -16.39 -6.28
C ASN A 56 -2.45 -16.41 -4.81
N PHE A 57 -2.60 -15.32 -4.05
CA PHE A 57 -2.30 -15.29 -2.62
C PHE A 57 -3.42 -15.88 -1.77
N GLU A 58 -4.61 -16.10 -2.33
CA GLU A 58 -5.76 -16.59 -1.57
C GLU A 58 -5.46 -17.87 -0.80
N ASP A 59 -4.60 -18.75 -1.33
CA ASP A 59 -4.20 -20.02 -0.69
C ASP A 59 -2.90 -19.91 0.15
N ASN A 60 -2.34 -18.70 0.30
CA ASN A 60 -1.10 -18.43 1.04
C ASN A 60 -1.32 -17.29 2.05
N ASP A 61 -1.56 -17.66 3.30
CA ASP A 61 -1.89 -16.72 4.38
C ASP A 61 -0.77 -15.70 4.63
N ASP A 62 0.50 -16.11 4.53
CA ASP A 62 1.64 -15.20 4.74
C ASP A 62 1.70 -14.10 3.67
N GLU A 63 1.54 -14.47 2.39
CA GLU A 63 1.52 -13.50 1.28
C GLU A 63 0.24 -12.65 1.32
N SER A 64 -0.89 -13.25 1.68
CA SER A 64 -2.15 -12.55 1.92
C SER A 64 -1.99 -11.49 3.02
N ILE A 65 -1.41 -11.82 4.17
CA ILE A 65 -1.18 -10.87 5.27
C ILE A 65 -0.21 -9.76 4.85
N LYS A 66 0.90 -10.10 4.15
CA LYS A 66 1.85 -9.09 3.63
C LYS A 66 1.15 -8.11 2.69
N TYR A 67 0.35 -8.63 1.77
CA TYR A 67 -0.45 -7.84 0.84
C TYR A 67 -1.44 -6.92 1.58
N LEU A 68 -2.23 -7.45 2.53
CA LEU A 68 -3.17 -6.65 3.32
C LEU A 68 -2.49 -5.50 4.08
N LYS A 69 -1.29 -5.76 4.64
CA LYS A 69 -0.51 -4.77 5.39
C LYS A 69 0.01 -3.63 4.53
N VAL A 70 0.34 -3.88 3.26
CA VAL A 70 0.86 -2.86 2.33
C VAL A 70 -0.27 -2.16 1.58
N PHE A 71 -1.30 -2.88 1.15
CA PHE A 71 -2.40 -2.29 0.38
C PHE A 71 -3.23 -1.30 1.19
N LYS A 72 -3.52 -1.61 2.47
CA LYS A 72 -4.35 -0.76 3.33
C LYS A 72 -3.81 0.68 3.49
N PRO A 73 -2.57 0.91 3.94
CA PRO A 73 -2.05 2.27 4.08
C PRO A 73 -1.93 2.99 2.73
N MET A 74 -1.62 2.26 1.65
CA MET A 74 -1.50 2.81 0.30
C MET A 74 -2.84 3.33 -0.17
N TRP A 75 -3.87 2.51 -0.02
CA TRP A 75 -5.24 2.85 -0.38
C TRP A 75 -5.77 4.03 0.42
N GLN A 76 -5.50 4.08 1.73
CA GLN A 76 -5.89 5.23 2.56
C GLN A 76 -5.24 6.53 2.11
N GLN A 77 -3.96 6.49 1.71
CA GLN A 77 -3.26 7.65 1.18
C GLN A 77 -3.79 8.05 -0.20
N TYR A 78 -4.04 7.10 -1.08
CA TYR A 78 -4.66 7.34 -2.38
C TYR A 78 -6.04 8.01 -2.23
N GLN A 79 -6.89 7.50 -1.33
CA GLN A 79 -8.19 8.10 -1.01
C GLN A 79 -8.06 9.49 -0.35
N ALA A 80 -7.01 9.73 0.42
CA ALA A 80 -6.73 11.05 0.97
C ALA A 80 -6.34 12.02 -0.15
N LEU A 81 -5.47 11.60 -1.07
CA LEU A 81 -5.02 12.37 -2.22
C LEU A 81 -6.19 12.75 -3.13
N GLN A 82 -7.14 11.84 -3.38
CA GLN A 82 -8.36 12.12 -4.15
C GLN A 82 -9.22 13.26 -3.59
N LYS A 83 -9.06 13.64 -2.33
CA LYS A 83 -9.78 14.76 -1.71
C LYS A 83 -9.11 16.12 -1.97
N TYR A 84 -7.86 16.12 -2.44
CA TYR A 84 -7.17 17.34 -2.84
C TYR A 84 -7.59 17.73 -4.26
N GLY A 85 -7.83 19.02 -4.50
CA GLY A 85 -8.18 19.52 -5.83
C GLY A 85 -7.04 19.39 -6.87
N GLU A 86 -5.83 19.08 -6.41
CA GLU A 86 -4.62 18.86 -7.21
C GLU A 86 -4.42 17.39 -7.61
N PHE A 87 -5.35 16.49 -7.24
CA PHE A 87 -5.25 15.07 -7.55
C PHE A 87 -5.25 14.82 -9.06
N ASP A 88 -4.20 14.14 -9.52
CA ASP A 88 -4.10 13.62 -10.89
C ASP A 88 -3.86 12.12 -10.83
N GLU A 89 -4.75 11.32 -11.43
CA GLU A 89 -4.57 9.87 -11.50
C GLU A 89 -3.33 9.45 -12.31
N ASN A 90 -2.89 10.29 -13.26
CA ASN A 90 -1.69 10.05 -14.07
C ASN A 90 -0.39 10.20 -13.26
N ASP A 91 -0.45 10.84 -12.10
CA ASP A 91 0.68 10.91 -11.18
C ASP A 91 1.06 9.55 -10.58
N PHE A 92 0.15 8.58 -10.65
CA PHE A 92 0.32 7.25 -10.11
C PHE A 92 0.55 6.28 -11.28
N ALA A 93 1.64 5.51 -11.21
CA ALA A 93 2.01 4.56 -12.28
C ALA A 93 1.14 3.30 -12.28
N PHE A 94 -0.18 3.46 -12.27
CA PHE A 94 -1.18 2.42 -12.12
C PHE A 94 -2.38 2.71 -13.00
N ASN A 95 -2.93 1.66 -13.61
CA ASN A 95 -4.22 1.77 -14.28
C ASN A 95 -5.32 1.80 -13.18
N PRO A 96 -6.27 2.76 -13.22
CA PRO A 96 -7.41 2.78 -12.29
C PRO A 96 -8.18 1.45 -12.24
N GLN A 97 -8.25 0.73 -13.37
CA GLN A 97 -8.87 -0.60 -13.44
C GLN A 97 -8.11 -1.63 -12.60
N ASP A 98 -6.78 -1.62 -12.68
CA ASP A 98 -5.94 -2.51 -11.86
C ASP A 98 -6.14 -2.19 -10.38
N LEU A 99 -6.17 -0.91 -10.01
CA LEU A 99 -6.37 -0.48 -8.63
C LEU A 99 -7.70 -0.97 -8.05
N SER A 100 -8.77 -0.94 -8.84
CA SER A 100 -10.06 -1.53 -8.46
C SER A 100 -9.95 -3.04 -8.23
N LEU A 101 -9.23 -3.77 -9.09
CA LEU A 101 -9.04 -5.21 -8.93
C LEU A 101 -8.23 -5.53 -7.67
N TYR A 102 -7.16 -4.78 -7.39
CA TYR A 102 -6.43 -4.89 -6.12
C TYR A 102 -7.38 -4.66 -4.93
N GLN A 103 -8.23 -3.64 -4.96
CA GLN A 103 -9.19 -3.40 -3.89
C GLN A 103 -10.18 -4.56 -3.70
N ASP A 104 -10.71 -5.12 -4.79
CA ASP A 104 -11.62 -6.27 -4.72
C ASP A 104 -10.94 -7.49 -4.10
N TYR A 105 -9.70 -7.78 -4.50
CA TYR A 105 -8.92 -8.87 -3.92
C TYR A 105 -8.53 -8.62 -2.47
N TYR A 106 -8.22 -7.38 -2.09
CA TYR A 106 -8.03 -6.99 -0.70
C TYR A 106 -9.24 -7.32 0.16
N LEU A 107 -10.45 -6.98 -0.31
CA LEU A 107 -11.68 -7.29 0.43
C LEU A 107 -11.93 -8.80 0.51
N LYS A 108 -11.65 -9.53 -0.57
CA LYS A 108 -11.79 -11.00 -0.62
C LYS A 108 -10.85 -11.70 0.36
N ILE A 109 -9.56 -11.40 0.30
CA ILE A 109 -8.52 -11.94 1.19
C ILE A 109 -8.80 -11.57 2.64
N LYS A 110 -9.12 -10.29 2.90
CA LYS A 110 -9.46 -9.81 4.24
C LYS A 110 -10.62 -10.59 4.84
N LYS A 111 -11.70 -10.79 4.07
CA LYS A 111 -12.86 -11.54 4.54
C LYS A 111 -12.52 -13.01 4.84
N LYS A 112 -11.67 -13.64 4.03
CA LYS A 112 -11.21 -15.01 4.26
C LYS A 112 -10.46 -15.12 5.59
N ILE A 113 -9.43 -14.29 5.79
CA ILE A 113 -8.65 -14.27 7.03
C ILE A 113 -9.53 -13.94 8.25
N GLU A 114 -10.44 -12.96 8.15
CA GLU A 114 -11.37 -12.62 9.22
C GLU A 114 -12.34 -13.78 9.55
N GLN A 115 -12.73 -14.59 8.56
CA GLN A 115 -13.54 -15.80 8.79
C GLN A 115 -12.72 -16.88 9.51
N GLU A 116 -11.49 -17.12 9.08
CA GLU A 116 -10.58 -18.10 9.69
C GLU A 116 -10.16 -17.71 11.12
N GLU A 117 -10.03 -16.42 11.44
CA GLU A 117 -9.76 -15.94 12.81
C GLU A 117 -10.98 -16.03 13.76
N LEU A 118 -12.20 -16.14 13.20
CA LEU A 118 -13.45 -16.23 13.97
C LEU A 118 -13.91 -17.68 14.23
N GLU A 119 -13.25 -18.67 13.64
CA GLU A 119 -13.49 -20.12 13.82
C GLU A 119 -12.48 -20.76 14.80
#